data_AF-A0A6C0BW55-F1
#
_entry.id   AF-A0A6C0BW55-F1
#
_cell.length_a   1.000
_cell.length_b   1.000
_cell.length_c   1.000
_cell.angle_alpha   90.00
_cell.angle_beta   90.00
_cell.angle_gamma   90.00
#
_symmetry.space_group_name_H-M   'P 1'
#
loop_
_entity.id
_entity.type
_entity.pdbx_description
1 polymer ?
#
loop_
_entity_poly.entity_id
_entity_poly.type
_entity_poly.pdbx_seq_one_letter_code
_entity_poly.pdbx_strand_id
1 'polypeptide(L)' 'MEFVYVLFSDEDEWEDMVIIVSKEEAINASIKYPNQRVEIFIKNDTCGYKPTYNYYKNGEYIHNS' A
#
# COMPACT_ATOMS: atom_id res chain seq x y z
N MET A 1 -2.45 -15.96 0.58
CA MET A 1 -2.91 -14.81 -0.23
C MET A 1 -1.70 -13.96 -0.53
N GLU A 2 -1.56 -13.52 -1.77
CA GLU A 2 -0.45 -12.67 -2.22
C GLU A 2 -0.89 -11.21 -2.17
N PHE A 3 -0.04 -10.34 -1.64
CA PHE A 3 -0.34 -8.92 -1.47
C PHE A 3 0.70 -8.07 -2.20
N VAL A 4 0.27 -6.92 -2.69
CA VAL A 4 1.16 -5.83 -3.09
C VAL A 4 0.74 -4.59 -2.32
N TYR A 5 1.73 -3.75 -2.08
CA TYR A 5 1.60 -2.55 -1.28
C TYR A 5 1.96 -1.37 -2.18
N VAL A 6 1.16 -0.32 -2.20
CA VAL A 6 1.39 0.82 -3.10
C VAL A 6 1.50 2.07 -2.26
N LEU A 7 2.64 2.74 -2.32
CA LEU A 7 2.83 4.04 -1.67
C LEU A 7 2.16 5.12 -2.53
N PHE A 8 1.09 5.71 -2.00
CA PHE A 8 0.39 6.83 -2.62
C PHE A 8 0.90 8.14 -2.05
N SER A 9 1.39 8.99 -2.94
CA SER A 9 1.63 10.41 -2.67
C SER A 9 0.44 11.20 -3.22
N ASP A 10 -0.07 12.15 -2.44
CA ASP A 10 -1.18 13.01 -2.89
C ASP A 10 -0.77 13.98 -4.01
N GLU A 11 0.53 14.12 -4.27
CA GLU A 11 1.11 15.02 -5.28
C GLU A 11 1.67 14.28 -6.52
N ASP A 12 1.73 12.95 -6.50
CA ASP A 12 2.37 12.18 -7.57
C ASP A 12 1.34 11.69 -8.60
N GLU A 13 1.75 11.66 -9.86
CA GLU A 13 0.98 11.02 -10.92
C GLU A 13 0.93 9.50 -10.70
N TRP A 14 -0.09 8.84 -11.28
CA TRP A 14 -0.25 7.39 -11.16
C TRP A 14 0.95 6.57 -11.64
N GLU A 15 1.72 7.13 -12.55
CA GLU A 15 2.88 6.50 -13.18
C GLU A 15 4.11 6.45 -12.25
N ASP A 16 4.13 7.31 -11.21
CA ASP A 16 5.25 7.44 -10.27
C ASP A 16 5.02 6.65 -8.97
N MET A 17 3.89 5.94 -8.85
CA MET A 17 3.57 5.17 -7.65
C MET A 17 4.56 4.03 -7.40
N VAL A 18 5.02 3.93 -6.15
CA VAL A 18 5.98 2.90 -5.76
C VAL A 18 5.26 1.63 -5.35
N ILE A 19 5.47 0.55 -6.10
CA ILE A 19 5.01 -0.80 -5.75
C ILE A 19 6.04 -1.48 -4.85
N ILE A 20 5.55 -1.93 -3.70
CA ILE A 20 6.32 -2.64 -2.68
C ILE A 20 5.73 -4.05 -2.56
N VAL A 21 6.58 -5.07 -2.53
CA VAL A 21 6.16 -6.49 -2.46
C VAL A 21 6.38 -7.13 -1.09
N SER A 22 7.17 -6.47 -0.22
CA SER A 22 7.38 -6.89 1.16
C SER A 22 6.51 -6.11 2.13
N LYS A 23 5.84 -6.82 3.03
CA LYS A 23 5.07 -6.20 4.12
C LYS A 23 5.95 -5.34 5.02
N GLU A 24 7.17 -5.79 5.31
CA GLU A 24 8.11 -5.06 6.15
C GLU A 24 8.55 -3.75 5.50
N GLU A 25 8.87 -3.79 4.21
CA GLU A 25 9.21 -2.59 3.44
C GLU A 25 8.04 -1.62 3.35
N ALA A 26 6.81 -2.13 3.24
CA ALA A 26 5.60 -1.30 3.24
C ALA A 26 5.40 -0.56 4.57
N ILE A 27 5.62 -1.24 5.70
CA ILE A 27 5.57 -0.62 7.03
C ILE A 27 6.69 0.43 7.15
N ASN A 28 7.92 0.08 6.77
CA ASN A 28 9.07 0.99 6.82
C ASN A 28 8.87 2.22 5.92
N ALA A 29 8.29 2.04 4.73
CA ALA A 29 7.94 3.15 3.84
C ALA A 29 6.88 4.06 4.48
N SER A 30 5.86 3.50 5.12
CA SER A 30 4.83 4.30 5.80
C SER A 30 5.39 5.11 6.99
N ILE A 31 6.45 4.62 7.66
CA ILE A 31 7.17 5.35 8.71
C ILE A 31 8.03 6.46 8.10
N LYS A 32 8.72 6.16 6.99
CA LYS A 32 9.58 7.11 6.28
C LYS A 32 8.77 8.28 5.69
N TYR A 33 7.56 8.02 5.22
CA TYR A 33 6.65 9.00 4.62
C TYR A 33 5.36 9.10 5.45
N PRO A 34 5.38 9.70 6.65
CA PRO A 34 4.29 9.61 7.64
C PRO A 34 2.97 10.26 7.19
N ASN A 35 3.02 11.18 6.23
CA ASN A 35 1.84 11.84 5.67
C ASN A 35 1.19 11.04 4.54
N GLN A 36 1.95 10.14 3.91
CA GLN A 36 1.49 9.29 2.81
C GLN A 36 0.88 7.99 3.35
N ARG A 37 0.09 7.31 2.51
CA ARG A 37 -0.47 6.00 2.84
C ARG A 37 0.14 4.93 1.95
N VAL A 38 0.36 3.76 2.51
CA VAL A 38 0.72 2.56 1.76
C VAL A 38 -0.52 1.67 1.68
N GLU A 39 -1.23 1.74 0.56
CA GLU A 39 -2.45 0.95 0.34
C GLU A 39 -2.14 -0.52 0.09
N ILE A 40 -3.03 -1.39 0.55
CA ILE A 40 -2.85 -2.83 0.48
C ILE A 40 -3.80 -3.41 -0.56
N PHE A 41 -3.23 -4.11 -1.53
CA PHE A 41 -3.96 -4.83 -2.55
C PHE A 41 -3.74 -6.31 -2.40
N ILE A 42 -4.79 -7.08 -2.68
CA ILE A 42 -4.76 -8.54 -2.64
C ILE A 42 -4.92 -9.10 -4.04
N LYS A 43 -4.10 -10.09 -4.38
CA LYS A 43 -4.21 -10.80 -5.65
C LYS A 43 -5.56 -11.50 -5.75
N ASN A 44 -6.24 -11.30 -6.87
CA ASN A 44 -7.47 -12.01 -7.18
C ASN A 44 -7.14 -13.38 -7.79
N ASP A 45 -8.02 -14.36 -7.60
CA ASP A 45 -7.82 -15.73 -8.09
C ASP A 45 -7.91 -15.83 -9.62
N THR A 46 -8.59 -14.86 -10.28
CA THR A 46 -8.82 -14.87 -11.72
C THR A 46 -7.93 -13.91 -12.51
N CYS A 47 -7.66 -12.71 -12.01
CA CYS A 47 -6.82 -11.71 -12.69
C CYS A 47 -6.48 -10.52 -11.77
N GLY A 48 -5.21 -10.13 -11.75
CA GLY A 48 -4.75 -8.87 -11.18
C GLY A 48 -4.86 -8.77 -9.65
N TYR A 49 -4.98 -7.54 -9.16
CA TYR A 49 -5.10 -7.22 -7.75
C TYR A 49 -6.32 -6.34 -7.51
N LYS A 50 -6.97 -6.52 -6.35
CA LYS A 50 -8.06 -5.67 -5.90
C LYS A 50 -7.65 -4.90 -4.63
N PRO A 51 -8.12 -3.66 -4.45
CA PRO A 51 -7.87 -2.92 -3.22
C PRO A 51 -8.53 -3.64 -2.04
N THR A 52 -7.86 -3.64 -0.89
CA THR A 52 -8.46 -4.08 0.37
C THR A 52 -9.05 -2.93 1.18
N TYR A 53 -8.82 -1.68 0.73
CA TYR A 53 -9.10 -0.43 1.43
C TYR A 53 -8.37 -0.24 2.77
N ASN A 54 -7.61 -1.25 3.21
CA ASN A 54 -6.68 -1.16 4.33
C ASN A 54 -5.36 -0.55 3.87
N TYR A 55 -4.66 0.09 4.78
CA TYR A 55 -3.39 0.73 4.49
C TYR A 55 -2.49 0.83 5.73
N TYR A 56 -1.20 1.06 5.49
CA TYR A 56 -0.28 1.51 6.52
C TYR A 56 -0.08 3.02 6.45
N LYS A 57 -0.05 3.69 7.60
CA LYS A 57 0.28 5.11 7.73
C LYS A 57 1.08 5.33 9.00
N ASN A 58 2.24 5.97 8.89
CA ASN A 58 3.12 6.24 10.03
C ASN A 58 3.42 4.99 10.88
N GLY A 59 3.61 3.83 10.24
CA GLY A 59 3.86 2.55 10.91
C GLY A 59 2.63 1.84 11.47
N GLU A 60 1.46 2.47 11.47
CA GLU A 60 0.21 1.89 11.98
C GLU A 60 -0.59 1.23 10.87
N TYR A 61 -1.23 0.09 11.19
CA TYR A 61 -2.18 -0.58 10.29
C TYR A 61 -3.59 -0.04 10.51
N ILE A 62 -4.19 0.53 9.47
CA ILE A 62 -5.53 1.08 9.53
C ILE A 62 -6.48 0.18 8.74
N HIS A 63 -7.52 -0.29 9.44
CA HIS A 63 -8.55 -1.14 8.86
C HIS A 63 -9.75 -0.27 8.46
N ASN A 64 -10.06 -0.24 7.16
CA ASN A 64 -11.30 0.36 6.67
C ASN A 64 -12.28 -0.77 6.32
N SER A 65 -13.49 -0.66 6.85
CA SER A 65 -14.61 -1.58 6.60
C SER A 65 -15.39 -1.19 5.35
#